data_AF-A0A0F9NUT0-F1
#
_entry.id   AF-A0A0F9NUT0-F1
#
_cell.length_a   1.000
_cell.length_b   1.000
_cell.length_c   1.000
_cell.angle_alpha   90.00
_cell.angle_beta   90.00
_cell.angle_gamma   90.00
#
_symmetry.space_group_name_H-M   'P 1'
#
loop_
_entity.id
_entity.type
_entity.pdbx_description
1 polymer ?
#
loop_
_entity_poly.entity_id
_entity_poly.type
_entity_poly.pdbx_seq_one_letter_code
_entity_poly.pdbx_strand_id
1 'polypeptide(L)'
;MEPLTKQRWLEANAYGKELFVDEALAENARLRTRVEEAERELAEHGCRKVEREAFRARDRYKALAERRKEALDAWVRYSLSSKPSKELLVEALRLTDAAEEPR
;
A
#
# COMPACT_ATOMS: atom_id res chain seq x y z
N MET A 1 -6.32 -23.93 59.98
CA MET A 1 -5.98 -22.64 59.34
C MET A 1 -6.36 -21.54 60.31
N GLU A 2 -5.38 -20.81 60.85
CA GLU A 2 -5.68 -19.63 61.67
C GLU A 2 -6.16 -18.48 60.76
N PRO A 3 -7.23 -17.76 61.13
CA PRO A 3 -7.71 -16.64 60.35
C PRO A 3 -6.70 -15.48 60.40
N LEU A 4 -6.40 -14.89 59.24
CA LEU A 4 -5.60 -13.67 59.16
C LEU A 4 -6.27 -12.57 59.98
N THR A 5 -5.49 -11.91 60.84
CA THR A 5 -5.96 -10.69 61.50
C THR A 5 -6.30 -9.65 60.44
N LYS A 6 -7.31 -8.81 60.72
CA LYS A 6 -7.78 -7.76 59.79
C LYS A 6 -6.63 -6.92 59.23
N GLN A 7 -5.60 -6.66 60.03
CA GLN A 7 -4.41 -5.91 59.64
C GLN A 7 -3.53 -6.65 58.62
N ARG A 8 -3.26 -7.94 58.84
CA ARG A 8 -2.48 -8.76 57.87
C ARG A 8 -3.22 -8.96 56.55
N TRP A 9 -4.56 -9.01 56.58
CA TRP A 9 -5.37 -9.06 55.36
C TRP A 9 -5.27 -7.76 54.55
N LEU A 10 -5.29 -6.60 55.21
CA LEU A 10 -5.13 -5.30 54.56
C LEU A 10 -3.74 -5.12 53.94
N GLU A 11 -2.68 -5.55 54.64
CA GLU A 11 -1.30 -5.52 54.15
C GLU A 11 -1.10 -6.42 52.92
N ALA A 12 -1.60 -7.66 52.95
CA ALA A 12 -1.51 -8.58 51.80
C ALA A 12 -2.30 -8.05 50.58
N ASN A 13 -3.44 -7.40 50.80
CA ASN A 13 -4.25 -6.82 49.73
C ASN A 13 -3.60 -5.56 49.14
N ALA A 14 -2.96 -4.73 49.96
CA ALA A 14 -2.16 -3.58 49.48
C ALA A 14 -0.96 -4.05 48.65
N TYR A 15 -0.20 -5.03 49.14
CA TYR A 15 0.94 -5.61 48.42
C TYR A 15 0.52 -6.25 47.08
N GLY A 16 -0.59 -7.01 47.07
CA GLY A 16 -1.12 -7.59 45.84
C GLY A 16 -1.55 -6.56 44.80
N LYS A 17 -2.07 -5.40 45.25
CA LYS A 17 -2.40 -4.27 44.36
C LYS A 17 -1.14 -3.61 43.79
N GLU A 18 -0.13 -3.38 44.61
CA GLU A 18 1.15 -2.81 44.15
C GLU A 18 1.80 -3.69 43.09
N LEU A 19 1.88 -5.01 43.31
CA LEU A 19 2.42 -5.94 42.33
C LEU A 19 1.66 -5.90 41.00
N PHE A 20 0.32 -5.87 41.05
CA PHE A 20 -0.51 -5.78 39.85
C PHE A 20 -0.31 -4.45 39.10
N VAL A 21 -0.17 -3.33 39.84
CA VAL A 21 0.09 -2.01 39.26
C VAL A 21 1.46 -1.99 38.57
N ASP A 22 2.48 -2.56 39.20
CA ASP A 22 3.84 -2.62 38.63
C ASP A 22 3.89 -3.48 37.36
N GLU A 23 3.22 -4.64 37.36
CA GLU A 23 3.09 -5.49 36.18
C GLU A 23 2.35 -4.77 35.04
N ALA A 24 1.24 -4.08 35.36
CA ALA A 24 0.48 -3.31 34.39
C ALA A 24 1.29 -2.14 33.81
N LEU A 25 2.11 -1.46 34.62
CA LEU A 25 3.01 -0.40 34.17
C LEU A 25 4.12 -0.94 33.27
N ALA A 26 4.69 -2.09 33.62
CA ALA A 26 5.71 -2.75 32.81
C ALA A 26 5.16 -3.18 31.44
N GLU A 27 3.94 -3.74 31.41
CA GLU A 27 3.29 -4.11 30.14
C GLU A 27 2.90 -2.87 29.32
N ASN A 28 2.42 -1.80 29.96
CA ASN A 28 2.15 -0.54 29.27
C ASN A 28 3.41 0.04 28.62
N ALA A 29 4.55 -0.01 29.31
CA ALA A 29 5.83 0.44 28.78
C ALA A 29 6.25 -0.39 27.54
N ARG A 30 6.12 -1.72 27.60
CA ARG A 30 6.39 -2.61 26.46
C ARG A 30 5.49 -2.31 25.27
N LEU A 31 4.19 -2.14 25.51
CA LEU A 31 3.23 -1.82 24.44
C LEU A 31 3.54 -0.46 23.81
N ARG A 32 3.94 0.55 24.60
CA ARG A 32 4.38 1.85 24.06
C ARG A 32 5.59 1.70 23.15
N THR A 33 6.60 0.95 23.55
CA THR A 33 7.78 0.68 22.69
C THR A 33 7.38 0.02 21.38
N ARG A 34 6.48 -0.98 21.42
CA ARG A 34 6.00 -1.65 20.19
C ARG A 34 5.22 -0.71 19.27
N VAL A 35 4.44 0.21 19.83
CA VAL A 35 3.73 1.24 19.04
C VAL A 35 4.73 2.17 18.39
N GLU A 36 5.73 2.67 19.13
CA GLU A 36 6.78 3.54 18.57
C GLU A 36 7.58 2.85 17.46
N GLU A 37 7.90 1.57 17.61
CA GLU A 37 8.57 0.77 16.58
C GLU A 37 7.69 0.63 15.32
N ALA A 38 6.42 0.29 15.49
CA ALA A 38 5.48 0.18 14.38
C ALA A 38 5.25 1.53 13.66
N GLU A 39 5.19 2.63 14.42
CA GLU A 39 5.09 3.99 13.84
C GLU A 39 6.34 4.36 13.04
N ARG A 40 7.54 4.00 13.52
CA ARG A 40 8.79 4.20 12.77
C ARG A 40 8.83 3.35 11.51
N GLU A 41 8.47 2.07 11.58
CA GLU A 41 8.41 1.19 10.41
C GLU A 41 7.40 1.70 9.37
N LEU A 42 6.24 2.18 9.80
CA LEU A 42 5.22 2.75 8.92
C LEU A 42 5.72 4.05 8.26
N ALA A 43 6.35 4.94 9.02
CA ALA A 43 6.93 6.17 8.49
C ALA A 43 8.08 5.88 7.50
N GLU A 44 8.90 4.87 7.79
CA GLU A 44 10.06 4.55 6.95
C GLU A 44 9.66 3.81 5.66
N HIS A 45 8.71 2.88 5.73
CA HIS A 45 8.43 1.93 4.67
C HIS A 45 7.01 2.00 4.09
N GLY A 46 6.04 2.53 4.84
CA GLY A 46 4.63 2.55 4.46
C GLY A 46 4.39 3.26 3.12
N CYS A 47 5.01 4.42 2.92
CA CYS A 47 4.87 5.17 1.68
C CYS A 47 5.65 4.53 0.52
N ARG A 48 6.85 3.97 0.77
CA ARG A 48 7.75 3.52 -0.31
C ARG A 48 7.19 2.36 -1.15
N LYS A 49 6.32 1.50 -0.57
CA LYS A 49 5.73 0.38 -1.32
C LYS A 49 4.59 0.89 -2.22
N VAL A 50 3.66 1.64 -1.65
CA VAL A 50 2.53 2.25 -2.38
C VAL A 50 3.03 3.19 -3.46
N GLU A 51 4.02 4.03 -3.17
CA GLU A 51 4.66 4.91 -4.14
C GLU A 51 5.27 4.11 -5.29
N ARG A 52 6.03 3.05 -5.02
CA ARG A 52 6.64 2.22 -6.08
C ARG A 52 5.59 1.55 -6.96
N GLU A 53 4.51 1.03 -6.38
CA GLU A 53 3.41 0.43 -7.13
C GLU A 53 2.67 1.48 -7.96
N ALA A 54 2.41 2.66 -7.40
CA ALA A 54 1.78 3.78 -8.09
C ALA A 54 2.66 4.32 -9.24
N PHE A 55 3.97 4.45 -9.05
CA PHE A 55 4.89 4.86 -10.10
C PHE A 55 4.92 3.84 -11.25
N ARG A 56 5.00 2.54 -10.94
CA ARG A 56 4.92 1.48 -11.96
C ARG A 56 3.59 1.49 -12.71
N ALA A 57 2.47 1.69 -12.01
CA ALA A 57 1.16 1.81 -12.63
C ALA A 57 1.11 3.04 -13.56
N ARG A 58 1.54 4.20 -13.07
CA ARG A 58 1.64 5.44 -13.86
C ARG A 58 2.46 5.25 -15.13
N ASP A 59 3.64 4.64 -15.02
CA ASP A 59 4.54 4.47 -16.17
C ASP A 59 3.95 3.47 -17.19
N ARG A 60 3.25 2.42 -16.73
CA ARG A 60 2.47 1.52 -17.60
C ARG A 60 1.36 2.27 -18.34
N TYR A 61 0.59 3.11 -17.64
CA TYR A 61 -0.47 3.90 -18.26
C TYR A 61 0.05 4.96 -19.23
N LYS A 62 1.19 5.60 -18.94
CA LYS A 62 1.86 6.50 -19.88
C LYS A 62 2.28 5.76 -21.15
N ALA A 63 2.91 4.61 -21.03
CA ALA A 63 3.31 3.79 -22.17
C ALA A 63 2.10 3.29 -22.99
N LEU A 64 0.96 3.02 -22.34
CA LEU A 64 -0.28 2.69 -23.03
C LEU A 64 -0.87 3.91 -23.77
N ALA A 65 -0.85 5.09 -23.15
CA ALA A 65 -1.34 6.32 -23.77
C ALA A 65 -0.55 6.69 -25.04
N GLU A 66 0.78 6.58 -25.01
CA GLU A 66 1.61 6.81 -26.21
C GLU A 66 1.27 5.81 -27.32
N ARG A 67 1.11 4.51 -27.01
CA ARG A 67 0.70 3.51 -28.01
C ARG A 67 -0.68 3.80 -28.61
N ARG A 68 -1.65 4.21 -27.78
CA ARG A 68 -2.99 4.62 -28.26
C ARG A 68 -2.92 5.86 -29.15
N LYS A 69 -2.04 6.81 -28.83
CA LYS A 69 -1.79 7.99 -29.66
C LYS A 69 -1.19 7.59 -31.01
N GLU A 70 -0.19 6.70 -31.04
CA GLU A 70 0.39 6.19 -32.29
C GLU A 70 -0.66 5.48 -33.17
N ALA A 71 -1.52 4.67 -32.56
CA ALA A 71 -2.63 4.03 -33.26
C ALA A 71 -3.59 5.08 -33.85
N LEU A 72 -3.96 6.10 -33.08
CA LEU A 72 -4.81 7.19 -33.54
C LEU A 72 -4.18 7.96 -34.71
N ASP A 73 -2.89 8.30 -34.61
CA ASP A 73 -2.16 8.98 -35.67
C ASP A 73 -2.12 8.15 -36.97
N ALA A 74 -1.96 6.82 -36.86
CA ALA A 74 -2.05 5.93 -38.01
C ALA A 74 -3.45 5.90 -38.64
N TRP A 75 -4.52 5.90 -37.83
CA TRP A 75 -5.89 6.04 -38.31
C TRP A 75 -6.16 7.39 -38.98
N VAL A 76 -5.61 8.47 -38.44
CA VAL A 76 -5.68 9.81 -39.06
C VAL A 76 -4.98 9.78 -40.42
N ARG A 77 -3.76 9.23 -40.52
CA ARG A 77 -3.06 9.09 -41.81
C ARG A 77 -3.84 8.24 -42.82
N TYR A 78 -4.44 7.14 -42.39
CA TYR A 78 -5.27 6.30 -43.25
C TYR A 78 -6.51 7.06 -43.74
N SER A 79 -7.23 7.73 -42.84
CA SER A 79 -8.50 8.41 -43.14
C SER A 79 -8.33 9.70 -43.95
N LEU A 80 -7.24 10.43 -43.77
CA LEU A 80 -6.94 11.65 -44.54
C LEU A 80 -6.24 11.36 -45.87
N SER A 81 -5.91 10.09 -46.17
CA SER A 81 -5.31 9.73 -47.45
C SER A 81 -6.33 9.88 -48.57
N SER A 82 -5.99 10.65 -49.60
CA SER A 82 -6.81 10.80 -50.82
C SER A 82 -6.91 9.50 -51.64
N LYS A 83 -6.01 8.54 -51.39
CA LYS A 83 -6.04 7.16 -51.88
C LYS A 83 -5.59 6.23 -50.76
N PRO A 84 -6.48 5.82 -49.84
CA PRO A 84 -6.11 4.96 -48.72
C PRO A 84 -5.57 3.63 -49.25
N SER A 85 -4.35 3.26 -48.85
CA SER A 85 -3.72 2.02 -49.27
C SER A 85 -3.99 0.90 -48.26
N LYS A 86 -3.87 -0.34 -48.72
CA LYS A 86 -4.02 -1.52 -47.87
C LYS A 86 -2.97 -1.54 -46.76
N GLU A 87 -1.76 -1.07 -47.05
CA GLU A 87 -0.64 -1.00 -46.12
C GLU A 87 -0.94 -0.06 -44.96
N LEU A 88 -1.52 1.12 -45.23
CA LEU A 88 -1.93 2.07 -44.18
C LEU A 88 -3.02 1.50 -43.26
N LEU A 89 -3.98 0.76 -43.82
CA LEU A 89 -5.02 0.08 -43.03
C LEU A 89 -4.41 -1.01 -42.13
N VAL A 90 -3.51 -1.83 -42.68
CA VAL A 90 -2.84 -2.89 -41.93
C VAL A 90 -1.98 -2.32 -40.80
N GLU A 91 -1.28 -1.21 -41.04
CA GLU A 91 -0.50 -0.52 -40.02
C GLU A 91 -1.40 -0.01 -38.87
N ALA A 92 -2.51 0.68 -39.20
CA ALA A 92 -3.44 1.21 -38.21
C ALA A 92 -4.07 0.09 -37.34
N LEU A 93 -4.44 -1.04 -37.95
CA LEU A 93 -4.96 -2.20 -37.22
C LEU A 93 -3.91 -2.81 -36.29
N ARG A 94 -2.69 -3.03 -36.78
CA ARG A 94 -1.60 -3.59 -35.97
C ARG A 94 -1.27 -2.71 -34.77
N LEU A 95 -1.23 -1.39 -34.94
CA LEU A 95 -0.98 -0.45 -33.85
C LEU A 95 -2.14 -0.41 -32.85
N THR A 96 -3.38 -0.60 -33.33
CA THR A 96 -4.55 -0.71 -32.46
C THR A 96 -4.45 -1.96 -31.58
N ASP A 97 -4.10 -3.12 -32.15
CA ASP A 97 -3.89 -4.36 -31.40
C ASP A 97 -2.76 -4.19 -30.36
N ALA A 98 -1.67 -3.52 -30.72
CA ALA A 98 -0.56 -3.24 -29.81
C ALA A 98 -0.90 -2.24 -28.68
N ALA A 99 -1.98 -1.47 -28.86
CA ALA A 99 -2.49 -0.47 -27.92
C ALA A 99 -3.65 -0.99 -27.04
N GLU A 100 -3.98 -2.29 -27.12
CA GLU A 100 -4.89 -2.93 -26.18
C GLU A 100 -4.27 -3.05 -24.78
N GLU A 101 -5.12 -2.99 -23.75
CA GLU A 101 -4.68 -3.26 -22.38
C GLU A 101 -4.30 -4.74 -22.24
N PRO A 102 -3.14 -5.06 -21.62
CA PRO A 102 -2.85 -6.44 -21.24
C PRO A 102 -3.94 -6.89 -20.25
N ARG A 103 -4.68 -7.94 -20.61
CA ARG A 103 -5.70 -8.55 -19.75
C ARG A 103 -5.09 -9.23 -18.53
#